data_AF-A0A0R2YGT4-F1
#
_entry.id   AF-A0A0R2YGT4-F1
#
_cell.length_a   1.000
_cell.length_b   1.000
_cell.length_c   1.000
_cell.angle_alpha   90.00
_cell.angle_beta   90.00
_cell.angle_gamma   90.00
#
_symmetry.space_group_name_H-M   'P 1'
#
loop_
_entity.id
_entity.type
_entity.pdbx_description
1 polymer ?
#
loop_
_entity_poly.entity_id
_entity_poly.type
_entity_poly.pdbx_seq_one_letter_code
_entity_poly.pdbx_strand_id
1 'polypeptide(L)'
;MISLNFTGGTITHDDLSHLQDIAVAKQVDLLKEDMLQVEFAGGLLLDVGWYPEFDAAGGFRINVIKDYDWDLPLMALTAHETPELVEKLAIAQNAIQGELRNPNLGTSAT
;
A
#
# COMPACT_ATOMS: atom_id res chain seq x y z
N MET A 1 -5.78 14.32 -10.08
CA MET A 1 -4.95 13.34 -9.36
C MET A 1 -5.73 12.88 -8.16
N ILE A 2 -5.66 11.60 -7.82
CA ILE A 2 -6.24 11.09 -6.57
C ILE A 2 -5.58 11.80 -5.37
N SER A 3 -6.34 12.02 -4.30
CA SER A 3 -5.81 12.68 -3.10
C SER A 3 -5.30 11.62 -2.13
N LEU A 4 -3.98 11.52 -2.00
CA LEU A 4 -3.31 10.61 -1.06
C LEU A 4 -2.76 11.42 0.10
N ASN A 5 -3.15 11.04 1.33
CA ASN A 5 -2.63 11.65 2.54
C ASN A 5 -1.98 10.57 3.41
N PHE A 6 -0.67 10.71 3.62
CA PHE A 6 0.09 9.84 4.51
C PHE A 6 0.43 10.54 5.81
N THR A 7 0.18 9.87 6.93
CA THR A 7 0.56 10.38 8.26
C THR A 7 1.89 9.76 8.67
N GLY A 8 2.97 10.52 8.49
CA GLY A 8 4.34 10.07 8.75
C GLY A 8 4.89 9.18 7.63
N GLY A 9 6.04 8.56 7.90
CA GLY A 9 6.79 7.78 6.91
C GLY A 9 7.55 8.64 5.90
N THR A 10 8.36 7.99 5.08
CA THR A 10 9.10 8.57 3.96
C THR A 10 8.70 7.82 2.69
N ILE A 11 8.15 8.54 1.73
CA ILE A 11 7.81 8.00 0.41
C ILE A 11 9.14 7.72 -0.31
N THR A 12 9.39 6.46 -0.65
CA THR A 12 10.60 6.01 -1.36
C THR A 12 10.32 5.68 -2.83
N HIS A 13 9.05 5.43 -3.17
CA HIS A 13 8.56 5.27 -4.54
C HIS A 13 7.11 5.77 -4.65
N ASP A 14 6.75 6.45 -5.74
CA ASP A 14 5.40 6.98 -5.95
C ASP A 14 5.09 7.21 -7.44
N ASP A 15 4.59 6.16 -8.09
CA ASP A 15 3.89 6.24 -9.37
C ASP A 15 2.36 6.34 -9.17
N LEU A 16 1.86 6.04 -7.96
CA LEU A 16 0.44 6.03 -7.61
C LEU A 16 -0.19 7.42 -7.68
N SER A 17 0.54 8.48 -7.33
CA SER A 17 0.05 9.85 -7.40
C SER A 17 -0.25 10.34 -8.82
N HIS A 18 0.26 9.65 -9.85
CA HIS A 18 -0.06 9.94 -11.25
C HIS A 18 -1.50 9.55 -11.63
N LEU A 19 -2.16 8.68 -10.84
CA LEU A 19 -3.53 8.28 -11.12
C LEU A 19 -4.49 9.47 -11.03
N GLN A 20 -5.43 9.52 -11.96
CA GLN A 20 -6.51 10.50 -11.97
C GLN A 20 -7.75 9.95 -11.27
N ASP A 21 -8.60 10.86 -10.80
CA ASP A 21 -9.88 10.51 -10.18
C ASP A 21 -10.94 10.20 -11.27
N ILE A 22 -10.64 9.12 -12.00
CA ILE A 22 -11.45 8.53 -13.06
C ILE A 22 -11.38 7.01 -12.90
N ALA A 23 -12.28 6.28 -13.58
CA ALA A 23 -12.28 4.82 -13.54
C ALA A 23 -10.88 4.24 -13.85
N VAL A 24 -10.44 3.28 -13.05
CA VAL A 24 -9.12 2.65 -13.17
C VAL A 24 -8.90 2.04 -14.57
N ALA A 25 -9.95 1.42 -15.13
CA ALA A 25 -9.93 0.86 -16.48
C ALA A 25 -9.63 1.88 -17.61
N LYS A 26 -9.68 3.19 -17.35
CA LYS A 26 -9.32 4.25 -18.34
C LYS A 26 -7.86 4.67 -18.29
N GLN A 27 -7.07 4.12 -17.37
CA GLN A 27 -5.70 4.53 -17.09
C GLN A 27 -4.79 3.33 -16.84
N VAL A 28 -5.09 2.20 -17.50
CA VAL A 28 -4.42 0.91 -17.33
C VAL A 28 -2.92 0.97 -17.59
N ASP A 29 -2.48 1.81 -18.52
CA ASP A 29 -1.05 2.00 -18.85
C ASP A 29 -0.22 2.59 -17.69
N LEU A 30 -0.88 3.11 -16.64
CA LEU A 30 -0.23 3.61 -15.43
C LEU A 30 -0.16 2.56 -14.32
N LEU A 31 -0.85 1.42 -14.46
CA LEU A 31 -1.05 0.44 -13.41
C LEU A 31 0.07 -0.59 -13.38
N LYS A 32 1.08 -0.31 -12.56
CA LYS A 32 2.30 -1.13 -12.40
C LYS A 32 2.25 -2.03 -11.18
N GLU A 33 3.09 -3.06 -11.12
CA GLU A 33 3.23 -3.89 -9.92
C GLU A 33 3.90 -3.15 -8.76
N ASP A 34 4.65 -2.08 -9.06
CA ASP A 34 5.32 -1.18 -8.13
C ASP A 34 4.75 0.25 -8.25
N MET A 35 3.67 0.54 -7.54
CA MET A 35 3.02 1.86 -7.63
C MET A 35 3.40 2.80 -6.49
N LEU A 36 3.61 2.30 -5.27
CA LEU A 36 3.92 3.13 -4.11
C LEU A 36 4.72 2.32 -3.09
N GLN A 37 5.76 2.94 -2.54
CA GLN A 37 6.40 2.46 -1.32
C GLN A 37 6.59 3.61 -0.33
N VAL A 38 6.15 3.39 0.91
CA VAL A 38 6.36 4.32 2.03
C VAL A 38 7.03 3.58 3.18
N GLU A 39 8.20 4.06 3.59
CA GLU A 39 8.94 3.50 4.72
C GLU A 39 8.60 4.21 6.03
N PHE A 40 8.33 3.45 7.08
CA PHE A 40 8.03 3.95 8.41
C PHE A 40 9.10 3.49 9.41
N ALA A 41 9.11 4.11 10.58
CA ALA A 41 9.99 3.68 11.67
C ALA A 41 9.73 2.21 12.06
N GLY A 42 10.74 1.58 12.66
CA GLY A 42 10.63 0.20 13.11
C GLY A 42 10.49 -0.82 11.97
N GLY A 43 11.06 -0.55 10.79
CA GLY A 43 11.10 -1.52 9.69
C GLY A 43 9.75 -1.81 9.03
N LEU A 44 8.77 -0.93 9.21
CA LEU A 44 7.45 -1.07 8.59
C LEU A 44 7.45 -0.44 7.20
N LEU A 45 6.84 -1.10 6.23
CA LEU A 45 6.63 -0.59 4.88
C LEU A 45 5.14 -0.64 4.55
N LEU A 46 4.66 0.38 3.85
CA LEU A 46 3.43 0.32 3.07
C LEU A 46 3.82 0.17 1.60
N ASP A 47 3.39 -0.91 0.99
CA ASP A 47 3.64 -1.22 -0.43
C ASP A 47 2.30 -1.31 -1.17
N VAL A 48 2.23 -0.72 -2.37
CA VAL A 48 1.05 -0.77 -3.23
C VAL A 48 1.48 -1.08 -4.66
N GLY A 49 0.77 -2.03 -5.26
CA GLY A 49 0.93 -2.39 -6.65
C GLY A 49 -0.39 -2.81 -7.29
N TRP A 50 -0.40 -2.94 -8.61
CA TRP A 50 -1.51 -3.45 -9.39
C TRP A 50 -1.14 -4.78 -10.06
N TYR A 51 -1.99 -5.80 -9.90
CA TYR A 51 -1.69 -7.16 -10.36
C TYR A 51 -2.85 -7.79 -11.12
N PRO A 52 -2.62 -8.38 -12.32
CA PRO A 52 -1.37 -8.32 -13.06
C PRO A 52 -1.14 -6.93 -13.67
N GLU A 53 0.13 -6.59 -13.90
CA GLU A 53 0.52 -5.31 -14.49
C GLU A 53 -0.25 -5.00 -15.78
N PHE A 54 -0.68 -3.75 -15.94
CA PHE A 54 -1.35 -3.26 -17.15
C PHE A 54 -2.58 -4.07 -17.59
N ASP A 55 -3.23 -4.79 -16.66
CA ASP A 55 -4.46 -5.54 -16.94
C ASP A 55 -5.68 -4.80 -16.36
N ALA A 56 -6.67 -4.52 -17.21
CA ALA A 56 -7.92 -3.88 -16.80
C ALA A 56 -8.75 -4.73 -15.82
N ALA A 57 -8.50 -6.05 -15.76
CA ALA A 57 -9.13 -6.98 -14.82
C ALA A 57 -8.26 -7.26 -13.58
N GLY A 58 -7.13 -6.57 -13.43
CA GLY A 58 -6.30 -6.66 -12.24
C GLY A 58 -6.92 -6.01 -11.00
N GLY A 59 -6.13 -5.91 -9.95
CA GLY A 59 -6.52 -5.24 -8.72
C GLY A 59 -5.31 -4.67 -7.98
N PHE A 60 -5.55 -3.61 -7.21
CA PHE A 60 -4.58 -3.11 -6.26
C PHE A 60 -4.33 -4.16 -5.19
N ARG A 61 -3.05 -4.39 -4.87
CA ARG A 61 -2.58 -5.05 -3.66
C ARG A 61 -1.96 -4.00 -2.77
N ILE A 62 -2.39 -3.96 -1.52
CA ILE A 62 -1.91 -3.04 -0.49
C ILE A 62 -1.35 -3.89 0.64
N ASN A 63 -0.03 -3.85 0.84
CA ASN A 63 0.66 -4.66 1.83
C ASN A 63 1.27 -3.77 2.91
N VAL A 64 1.10 -4.17 4.18
CA VAL A 64 1.92 -3.69 5.28
C VAL A 64 2.96 -4.76 5.57
N ILE A 65 4.22 -4.43 5.34
CA ILE A 65 5.35 -5.36 5.43
C ILE A 65 6.20 -4.96 6.63
N LYS A 66 6.83 -5.95 7.25
CA LYS A 66 7.75 -5.77 8.36
C LYS A 66 9.10 -6.36 8.00
N ASP A 67 10.16 -5.62 8.28
CA ASP A 67 11.55 -6.05 8.14
C ASP A 67 11.85 -6.67 6.76
N TYR A 68 11.21 -6.12 5.71
CA TYR A 68 11.35 -6.56 4.32
C TYR A 68 10.92 -8.02 4.06
N ASP A 69 9.99 -8.56 4.86
CA ASP A 69 9.37 -9.89 4.64
C ASP A 69 8.08 -9.77 3.80
N TRP A 70 8.23 -9.84 2.47
CA TRP A 70 7.09 -9.84 1.53
C TRP A 70 6.33 -11.18 1.52
N ASP A 71 6.92 -12.27 2.00
CA ASP A 71 6.27 -13.58 2.05
C ASP A 71 5.22 -13.64 3.18
N LEU A 72 5.44 -12.87 4.26
CA LEU A 72 4.56 -12.79 5.42
C LEU A 72 4.19 -11.34 5.77
N PRO A 73 3.35 -10.66 4.97
CA PRO A 73 2.92 -9.30 5.29
C PRO A 73 2.08 -9.30 6.58
N LEU A 74 2.26 -8.26 7.40
CA LEU A 74 1.43 -8.02 8.59
C LEU A 74 -0.04 -7.78 8.21
N MET A 75 -0.28 -7.22 7.03
CA MET A 75 -1.60 -6.98 6.46
C MET A 75 -1.53 -7.01 4.94
N ALA A 76 -2.50 -7.67 4.32
CA ALA A 76 -2.70 -7.66 2.88
C ALA A 76 -4.16 -7.31 2.57
N LEU A 77 -4.38 -6.26 1.78
CA LEU A 77 -5.69 -5.79 1.34
C LEU A 77 -5.73 -5.70 -0.18
N THR A 78 -6.94 -5.72 -0.73
CA THR A 78 -7.17 -5.53 -2.17
C THR A 78 -8.19 -4.42 -2.42
N ALA A 79 -8.05 -3.75 -3.57
CA ALA A 79 -9.04 -2.80 -4.08
C ALA A 79 -9.09 -2.86 -5.61
N HIS A 80 -10.21 -2.45 -6.22
CA HIS A 80 -10.35 -2.46 -7.68
C HIS A 80 -10.54 -1.07 -8.28
N GLU A 81 -10.96 -0.09 -7.48
CA GLU A 81 -11.17 1.29 -7.91
C GLU A 81 -10.54 2.27 -6.92
N THR A 82 -10.26 3.50 -7.38
CA THR A 82 -9.58 4.52 -6.59
C THR A 82 -10.29 4.87 -5.26
N PRO A 83 -11.64 4.90 -5.13
CA PRO A 83 -12.27 5.17 -3.84
C PRO A 83 -12.04 4.05 -2.82
N GLU A 84 -12.07 2.79 -3.26
CA GLU A 84 -11.79 1.64 -2.40
C GLU A 84 -10.31 1.62 -2.00
N LEU A 85 -9.40 1.92 -2.92
CA LEU A 85 -7.97 2.06 -2.63
C LEU A 85 -7.72 3.07 -1.51
N VAL A 86 -8.34 4.25 -1.56
CA VAL A 86 -8.20 5.29 -0.52
C VAL A 86 -8.70 4.79 0.84
N GLU A 87 -9.81 4.05 0.87
CA GLU A 87 -10.30 3.41 2.10
C GLU A 87 -9.29 2.39 2.64
N LYS A 88 -8.75 1.51 1.79
CA LYS A 88 -7.76 0.50 2.20
C LYS A 88 -6.46 1.13 2.68
N LEU A 89 -6.01 2.22 2.07
CA LEU A 89 -4.83 2.96 2.51
C LEU A 89 -5.05 3.57 3.91
N ALA A 90 -6.25 4.05 4.23
CA ALA A 90 -6.55 4.52 5.58
C ALA A 90 -6.50 3.38 6.61
N ILE A 91 -7.01 2.19 6.27
CA ILE A 91 -6.93 1.00 7.13
C ILE A 91 -5.47 0.59 7.36
N ALA A 92 -4.68 0.51 6.29
CA ALA A 92 -3.27 0.13 6.37
C ALA A 92 -2.46 1.13 7.22
N GLN A 93 -2.69 2.43 7.07
CA GLN A 93 -2.08 3.46 7.91
C GLN A 93 -2.46 3.29 9.39
N ASN A 94 -3.72 3.01 9.69
CA ASN A 94 -4.15 2.76 11.08
C ASN A 94 -3.44 1.54 11.68
N ALA A 95 -3.23 0.48 10.90
CA ALA A 95 -2.49 -0.71 11.33
C ALA A 95 -1.03 -0.36 11.64
N ILE A 96 -0.35 0.37 10.75
CA ILE A 96 1.02 0.85 10.96
C ILE A 96 1.12 1.68 12.24
N GLN A 97 0.19 2.62 12.47
CA GLN A 97 0.18 3.42 13.69
C GLN A 97 -0.07 2.58 14.95
N GLY A 98 -0.84 1.49 14.84
CA GLY A 98 -1.01 0.51 15.92
C GLY A 98 0.30 -0.19 16.27
N GLU A 99 1.02 -0.68 15.26
CA GLU A 99 2.33 -1.35 15.43
C GLU A 99 3.39 -0.41 16.00
N LEU A 100 3.44 0.85 15.53
CA LEU A 100 4.37 1.87 16.04
C LEU A 100 4.13 2.21 17.51
N ARG A 101 2.90 2.09 18.00
CA ARG A 101 2.55 2.32 19.42
C ARG A 101 2.89 1.11 20.29
N ASN A 102 2.91 -0.10 19.74
CA ASN A 102 3.10 -1.35 20.45
C ASN A 102 4.21 -2.22 19.84
N PRO A 103 5.48 -1.80 19.88
CA PRO A 103 6.57 -2.47 19.14
C PRO A 103 6.91 -3.89 19.62
N ASN A 104 6.31 -4.38 20.72
CA ASN A 104 6.66 -5.64 21.37
C ASN A 104 5.79 -6.86 20.96
N LEU A 105 4.85 -6.71 20.02
CA LEU A 105 3.97 -7.82 19.58
C LEU A 105 4.54 -8.67 18.42
N GLY A 106 5.62 -8.22 17.77
CA GLY A 106 6.22 -8.90 16.61
C GLY A 106 7.33 -9.92 16.93
N THR A 107 7.81 -10.01 18.16
CA THR A 107 8.87 -10.96 18.55
C THR A 107 8.32 -12.01 19.52
N SER A 108 7.60 -12.98 18.99
CA SER A 108 7.40 -14.27 19.66
C SER A 108 7.31 -15.37 18.62
N ALA A 109 8.48 -15.76 18.12
CA ALA A 109 8.72 -17.11 17.65
C ALA A 109 10.07 -17.56 18.23
N THR A 110 9.97 -18.46 19.21
CA THR A 110 11.06 -19.25 19.82
C THR A 110 11.65 -20.24 18.83
#